data_AF-X6LVV3-F1
#
_entry.id   AF-X6LVV3-F1
#
_cell.length_a   1.000
_cell.length_b   1.000
_cell.length_c   1.000
_cell.angle_alpha   90.00
_cell.angle_beta   90.00
_cell.angle_gamma   90.00
#
_symmetry.space_group_name_H-M   'P 1'
#
loop_
_entity.id
_entity.type
_entity.pdbx_description
1 polymer ?
#
loop_
_entity_poly.entity_id
_entity_poly.type
_entity_poly.pdbx_seq_one_letter_code
_entity_poly.pdbx_strand_id
1 'polypeptide(L)' 'NSIGNSNVICSGSLDNTIRFWDIRSNKNELYLIKGEKEDDGIFCLKFIVLKKKKETKNVTYGLNLCYGSYNGPIRIWG' A
#
# COMPACT_ATOMS: atom_id res chain seq x y z
N ASN A 1 0.44 -19.19 11.63
CA ASN A 1 1.01 -19.10 10.26
C ASN A 1 -0.09 -19.17 9.22
N SER A 2 -0.87 -18.11 9.05
CA SER A 2 -1.70 -17.94 7.85
C SER A 2 -0.94 -17.05 6.90
N ILE A 3 -0.02 -17.64 6.13
CA ILE A 3 0.49 -16.99 4.93
C ILE A 3 -0.71 -16.97 3.99
N GLY A 4 -1.49 -15.89 4.07
CA GLY A 4 -2.64 -15.69 3.22
C GLY A 4 -2.13 -15.68 1.79
N ASN A 5 -2.64 -16.59 0.97
CA ASN A 5 -2.52 -16.53 -0.48
C ASN A 5 -3.23 -15.27 -0.98
N SER A 6 -2.67 -14.09 -0.70
CA SER A 6 -3.13 -12.86 -1.28
C SER A 6 -2.72 -12.90 -2.74
N ASN A 7 -3.69 -13.17 -3.59
CA ASN A 7 -3.54 -13.11 -5.04
C ASN A 7 -3.40 -11.66 -5.54
N VAL A 8 -2.89 -10.76 -4.69
CA VAL A 8 -2.79 -9.34 -4.96
C VAL A 8 -1.33 -8.94 -4.93
N ILE A 9 -0.86 -8.34 -6.02
CA ILE A 9 0.44 -7.68 -6.09
C ILE A 9 0.24 -6.18 -5.83
N CYS A 10 1.09 -5.60 -5.00
CA CYS A 10 1.21 -4.14 -4.82
C CYS A 10 2.56 -3.70 -5.41
N SER A 11 2.53 -2.75 -6.34
CA SER A 11 3.74 -2.27 -7.04
C SER A 11 3.80 -0.75 -7.03
N GLY A 12 5.00 -0.20 -6.81
CA GLY A 12 5.31 1.21 -7.01
C GLY A 12 5.97 1.41 -8.38
N SER A 13 5.73 2.56 -9.00
CA SER A 13 6.18 2.85 -10.36
C SER A 13 6.80 4.25 -10.47
N LEU A 14 7.65 4.44 -11.48
CA LEU A 14 8.28 5.72 -11.81
C LEU A 14 7.28 6.78 -12.28
N ASP A 15 6.09 6.38 -12.72
CA ASP A 15 4.97 7.30 -13.01
C ASP A 15 4.30 7.89 -11.75
N ASN A 16 4.96 7.74 -10.59
CA ASN A 16 4.50 8.19 -9.29
C ASN A 16 3.16 7.58 -8.87
N THR A 17 2.93 6.31 -9.25
CA THR A 17 1.74 5.56 -8.86
C THR A 17 2.08 4.31 -8.06
N ILE A 18 1.14 3.91 -7.20
CA ILE A 18 1.11 2.61 -6.55
C ILE A 18 -0.13 1.89 -7.06
N ARG A 19 0.05 0.69 -7.58
CA ARG A 19 -1.02 -0.10 -8.21
C ARG A 19 -1.18 -1.44 -7.53
N PHE A 20 -2.42 -1.89 -7.48
CA PHE A 20 -2.80 -3.22 -6.98
C PHE A 20 -3.34 -4.06 -8.14
N TRP A 21 -2.92 -5.32 -8.20
CA TRP A 21 -3.25 -6.24 -9.29
C TRP A 21 -3.74 -7.56 -8.75
N ASP A 22 -4.87 -8.10 -9.24
CA ASP A 22 -5.23 -9.50 -8.95
C ASP A 22 -4.51 -10.42 -9.94
N ILE A 23 -3.68 -11.35 -9.47
CA ILE A 23 -2.96 -12.29 -10.35
C ILE A 23 -3.87 -13.35 -10.99
N ARG A 24 -5.06 -13.57 -10.45
CA ARG A 24 -6.07 -14.48 -11.02
C ARG A 24 -6.85 -13.80 -12.13
N SER A 25 -7.08 -12.49 -12.00
CA SER A 25 -7.69 -11.68 -13.03
C SER A 25 -6.58 -11.24 -13.96
N ASN A 26 -6.44 -11.95 -15.09
CA ASN A 26 -5.33 -11.94 -16.05
C ASN A 26 -4.92 -10.58 -16.69
N LYS A 27 -5.17 -9.42 -16.06
CA LYS A 27 -4.61 -8.06 -16.29
C LYS A 27 -5.29 -6.92 -15.51
N ASN A 28 -6.25 -7.18 -14.60
CA ASN A 28 -7.05 -6.08 -14.05
C ASN A 28 -6.35 -5.40 -12.87
N GLU A 29 -6.09 -4.11 -13.05
CA GLU A 29 -5.78 -3.19 -11.96
C GLU A 29 -6.99 -3.13 -11.02
N LEU A 30 -6.78 -3.48 -9.76
CA LEU A 30 -7.80 -3.43 -8.71
C LEU A 30 -7.93 -2.02 -8.14
N TYR A 31 -6.79 -1.35 -7.98
CA TYR A 31 -6.73 -0.05 -7.31
C TYR A 31 -5.48 0.73 -7.69
N LEU A 32 -5.61 2.05 -7.72
CA LEU A 32 -4.57 3.00 -8.05
C LEU A 32 -4.49 4.08 -6.97
N ILE A 33 -3.29 4.25 -6.41
CA ILE A 33 -2.94 5.38 -5.56
C ILE A 33 -1.99 6.27 -6.37
N LYS A 34 -2.31 7.56 -6.47
CA LYS A 34 -1.39 8.55 -7.04
C LYS A 34 -0.56 9.14 -5.91
N GLY A 35 0.75 9.21 -6.12
CA GLY A 35 1.65 9.97 -5.27
C GLY A 35 1.38 11.47 -5.37
N GLU A 36 2.04 12.24 -4.52
CA GLU A 36 1.93 13.71 -4.57
C GLU A 36 2.60 14.27 -5.81
N LYS A 37 2.08 15.36 -6.35
CA LYS A 37 2.56 15.93 -7.63
C LYS A 37 4.03 16.35 -7.62
N GLU A 38 4.58 16.66 -6.45
CA GLU A 38 5.96 17.10 -6.25
C GLU A 38 6.94 15.93 -6.09
N ASP A 39 6.42 14.70 -5.96
CA ASP A 39 7.21 13.50 -5.78
C ASP A 39 7.50 12.83 -7.14
N ASP A 40 8.73 12.33 -7.31
CA ASP A 40 9.14 11.60 -8.50
C ASP A 40 9.31 10.10 -8.20
N GLY A 41 8.41 9.29 -8.75
CA GLY A 41 8.49 7.83 -8.74
C GLY A 41 8.41 7.18 -7.35
N ILE A 42 7.83 5.99 -7.27
CA ILE A 42 7.74 5.23 -6.01
C ILE A 42 8.83 4.16 -5.99
N PHE A 43 9.75 4.25 -5.01
CA PHE A 43 10.92 3.37 -4.93
C PHE A 43 10.85 2.35 -3.81
N CYS A 44 10.09 2.64 -2.75
CA CYS A 44 9.97 1.72 -1.62
C CYS A 44 8.53 1.66 -1.11
N LEU A 45 8.15 0.46 -0.66
CA LEU A 45 6.82 0.14 -0.12
C LEU A 45 6.98 -0.73 1.12
N LYS A 46 6.22 -0.42 2.17
CA LYS A 46 6.17 -1.23 3.39
C LYS A 46 4.77 -1.22 3.99
N PHE A 47 4.18 -2.40 4.12
CA PHE A 47 2.98 -2.57 4.93
C PHE A 47 3.34 -2.60 6.42
N ILE A 48 2.63 -1.81 7.20
CA ILE A 48 2.71 -1.80 8.66
C ILE A 48 1.33 -2.06 9.25
N VAL A 49 1.29 -2.84 10.32
CA VAL A 49 0.06 -3.05 11.09
C VAL A 49 0.06 -2.04 12.23
N LEU A 50 -0.87 -1.09 12.19
CA LEU A 50 -1.08 -0.16 13.29
C LEU A 50 -2.23 -0.67 14.18
N LYS A 51 -1.92 -0.86 15.46
CA LYS A 51 -2.94 -1.15 16.48
C LYS A 51 -3.69 0.14 16.76
N LYS A 52 -4.91 0.27 16.22
CA LYS A 52 -5.84 1.31 16.68
C LYS A 52 -6.38 0.87 18.05
N LYS A 53 -6.02 1.57 19.13
CA LYS A 53 -6.69 1.42 20.43
C LYS A 53 -8.12 1.94 20.25
N LYS A 54 -9.10 1.05 20.07
CA LYS A 54 -10.49 1.35 20.38
C LYS A 54 -10.76 0.90 21.81
N GLU A 55 -11.47 1.73 22.58
CA GLU A 55 -11.89 1.44 23.96
C GLU A 55 -12.85 0.24 24.06
N THR A 56 -13.39 -0.23 22.94
CA THR A 56 -14.25 -1.42 22.87
C THR A 56 -13.43 -2.66 22.49
N LYS A 57 -13.74 -3.80 23.12
CA LYS A 57 -12.99 -5.08 23.14
C LYS A 57 -12.64 -5.72 21.77
N ASN A 58 -12.90 -5.06 20.65
CA ASN A 58 -12.57 -5.52 19.30
C ASN A 58 -11.36 -4.75 18.78
N VAL A 59 -10.16 -5.32 18.94
CA VAL A 59 -8.92 -4.78 18.37
C VAL A 59 -9.01 -4.90 16.85
N THR A 60 -9.37 -3.82 16.17
CA THR A 60 -9.31 -3.74 14.71
C THR A 60 -7.88 -3.43 14.28
N TYR A 61 -7.24 -4.37 13.60
CA TYR A 61 -5.92 -4.17 12.99
C TYR A 61 -6.09 -3.34 11.71
N GLY A 62 -5.56 -2.12 11.69
CA GLY A 62 -5.48 -1.30 10.48
C GLY A 62 -4.17 -1.57 9.76
N LEU A 63 -4.24 -2.11 8.55
CA LEU A 63 -3.08 -2.16 7.66
C LEU A 63 -2.88 -0.78 7.04
N ASN A 64 -1.68 -0.23 7.20
CA ASN A 64 -1.28 1.02 6.55
C ASN A 64 -0.12 0.71 5.61
N LEU A 65 -0.10 1.40 4.49
CA LEU A 65 0.95 1.33 3.49
C LEU A 65 1.85 2.56 3.64
N CYS A 66 3.12 2.33 3.98
CA CYS A 66 4.15 3.35 3.91
C CYS A 66 4.84 3.26 2.55
N TYR A 67 5.13 4.40 1.95
CA TYR A 67 5.85 4.46 0.69
C TYR A 67 6.77 5.67 0.63
N GLY A 68 7.88 5.53 -0.10
CA GLY A 68 8.85 6.60 -0.31
C GLY A 68 9.07 6.83 -1.81
N SER A 69 9.23 8.11 -2.14
CA SER A 69 9.54 8.59 -3.48
C SER A 69 10.98 9.12 -3.57
N TYR A 70 11.47 9.40 -4.79
CA TYR A 70 12.85 9.86 -4.99
C TYR A 70 13.13 11.20 -4.30
N ASN A 71 12.20 12.15 -4.46
CA ASN A 71 12.33 13.53 -4.01
C ASN A 71 11.45 13.87 -2.78
N GLY A 72 10.67 12.91 -2.27
CA GLY A 72 9.66 13.16 -1.24
C GLY A 72 9.92 12.45 0.09
N PRO A 73 9.23 12.88 1.17
CA PRO A 73 9.28 12.20 2.46
C PRO A 73 8.63 10.81 2.39
N ILE A 74 8.81 10.00 3.43
CA ILE A 74 8.02 8.78 3.61
C ILE A 74 6.57 9.18 3.89
N ARG A 75 5.64 8.67 3.08
CA ARG A 75 4.20 8.89 3.19
C ARG A 75 3.51 7.65 3.73
N ILE A 76 2.36 7.84 4.38
CA ILE A 76 1.55 6.76 4.97
C ILE A 76 0.14 6.87 4.42
N TRP A 77 -0.39 5.75 3.95
CA TRP A 77 -1.76 5.60 3.44
C TRP A 77 -2.51 4.53 4.25
N GLY A 78 -3.69 4.83 4.80
CA GLY A 78 -4.52 3.88 5.57
C GLY A 78 -5.60 4.53 6.43
#